data_AF-A0A925LQH7-F1
#
_entry.id   AF-A0A925LQH7-F1
#
_cell.length_a   1.000
_cell.length_b   1.000
_cell.length_c   1.000
_cell.angle_alpha   90.00
_cell.angle_beta   90.00
_cell.angle_gamma   90.00
#
_symmetry.space_group_name_H-M   'P 1'
#
loop_
_entity.id
_entity.type
_entity.pdbx_description
1 polymer ?
#
loop_
_entity_poly.entity_id
_entity_poly.type
_entity_poly.pdbx_seq_one_letter_code
_entity_poly.pdbx_strand_id
1 'polypeptide(L)'
;MIGQNARKQLIVTGVYSSGQRHDLTHDVTYSVDAPAVLNVDAEGLVVPTADGTATITAKPASGESATLVLTTSRCAEELPVNFENEIVPIFTKLGCNAGGCHGKADGQNGFKLSLLGFYPKEDYEYLVYEDRGRRVFPADPDFSLLLQKPGNILPHGGGQRMSPGSYEWELIARWIRQGMPYGAETDPTLERIESIPAVREMNFKSKQQLAVIAHYSDGSTRDVTRLASYEANHSEMALSNAKGRITIEDIPGEVAIMVRFQGSVGVFRAVIP
;
A
#
# COMPACT_ATOMS: atom_id res chain seq x y z
N MET A 1 9.34 6.55 -11.73
CA MET A 1 9.36 5.82 -10.44
C MET A 1 10.75 6.00 -9.87
N ILE A 2 10.89 6.35 -8.59
CA ILE A 2 12.19 6.68 -8.00
C ILE A 2 12.53 5.67 -6.91
N GLY A 3 13.71 5.04 -7.00
CA GLY A 3 14.21 4.06 -6.04
C GLY A 3 13.72 2.63 -6.28
N GLN A 4 14.50 1.65 -5.80
CA GLN A 4 14.22 0.20 -5.94
C GLN A 4 12.91 -0.25 -5.29
N ASN A 5 12.43 0.49 -4.29
CA ASN A 5 11.20 0.16 -3.55
C ASN A 5 9.96 0.88 -4.08
N ALA A 6 10.10 1.69 -5.15
CA ALA A 6 8.91 2.25 -5.78
C ALA A 6 7.99 1.14 -6.27
N ARG A 7 6.70 1.43 -6.24
CA ARG A 7 5.63 0.55 -6.72
C ARG A 7 4.63 1.40 -7.50
N LYS A 8 3.94 0.79 -8.46
CA LYS A 8 2.75 1.36 -9.10
C LYS A 8 1.73 0.27 -9.36
N GLN A 9 0.49 0.47 -8.93
CA GLN A 9 -0.64 -0.36 -9.31
C GLN A 9 -1.19 0.15 -10.65
N LEU A 10 -1.15 -0.68 -11.67
CA LEU A 10 -1.83 -0.39 -12.94
C LEU A 10 -3.33 -0.60 -12.79
N ILE A 11 -4.09 0.20 -13.51
CA ILE A 11 -5.52 0.04 -13.73
C ILE A 11 -5.74 -0.07 -15.23
N VAL A 12 -6.37 -1.15 -15.67
CA VAL A 12 -6.77 -1.32 -17.07
C VAL A 12 -8.28 -1.22 -17.14
N THR A 13 -8.78 -0.25 -17.90
CA THR A 13 -10.23 -0.05 -18.09
C THR A 13 -10.60 -0.39 -19.53
N GLY A 14 -11.43 -1.42 -19.70
CA GLY A 14 -12.10 -1.68 -20.97
C GLY A 14 -13.26 -0.72 -21.17
N VAL A 15 -13.31 -0.07 -22.34
CA VAL A 15 -14.42 0.81 -22.73
C VAL A 15 -15.19 0.11 -23.85
N TYR A 16 -16.45 -0.24 -23.58
CA TYR A 16 -17.28 -1.02 -24.48
C TYR A 16 -18.09 -0.09 -25.39
N SER A 17 -18.60 -0.62 -26.51
CA SER A 17 -19.43 0.15 -27.46
C SER A 17 -20.72 0.70 -26.83
N SER A 18 -21.19 0.09 -25.74
CA SER A 18 -22.29 0.60 -24.91
C SER A 18 -21.93 1.83 -24.07
N GLY A 19 -20.65 2.24 -24.05
CA GLY A 19 -20.12 3.26 -23.14
C GLY A 19 -19.76 2.75 -21.75
N GLN A 20 -20.12 1.50 -21.42
CA GLN A 20 -19.79 0.88 -20.14
C GLN A 20 -18.27 0.73 -19.98
N ARG A 21 -17.82 0.91 -18.73
CA ARG A 21 -16.42 0.78 -18.34
C ARG A 21 -16.26 -0.38 -17.39
N HIS A 22 -15.45 -1.36 -17.76
CA HIS A 22 -15.13 -2.52 -16.94
C HIS A 22 -13.66 -2.53 -16.55
N ASP A 23 -13.38 -2.94 -15.32
CA ASP A 23 -12.01 -3.25 -14.92
C ASP A 23 -11.55 -4.51 -15.65
N LEU A 24 -10.42 -4.39 -16.36
CA LEU A 24 -9.73 -5.51 -17.01
C LEU A 24 -8.34 -5.71 -16.42
N THR A 25 -8.02 -5.08 -15.28
CA THR A 25 -6.69 -5.09 -14.66
C THR A 25 -6.16 -6.51 -14.43
N HIS A 26 -7.06 -7.45 -14.16
CA HIS A 26 -6.75 -8.86 -13.91
C HIS A 26 -7.15 -9.78 -15.08
N ASP A 27 -7.67 -9.22 -16.17
CA ASP A 27 -8.20 -9.94 -17.34
C ASP A 27 -7.37 -9.65 -18.60
N VAL A 28 -6.16 -9.12 -18.42
CA VAL A 28 -5.17 -8.87 -19.46
C VAL A 28 -3.89 -9.66 -19.19
N THR A 29 -3.16 -9.95 -20.26
CA THR A 29 -1.76 -10.36 -20.17
C THR A 29 -0.86 -9.14 -20.27
N TYR A 30 -0.03 -8.93 -19.25
CA TYR A 30 0.98 -7.87 -19.27
C TYR A 30 2.28 -8.35 -19.92
N SER A 31 2.94 -7.47 -20.68
CA SER A 31 4.32 -7.66 -21.15
C SER A 31 5.12 -6.36 -21.02
N VAL A 32 6.45 -6.49 -20.93
CA VAL A 32 7.39 -5.37 -20.82
C VAL A 32 8.46 -5.54 -21.90
N ASP A 33 8.76 -4.48 -22.65
CA ASP A 33 9.79 -4.50 -23.69
C ASP A 33 11.23 -4.56 -23.12
N ALA A 34 11.45 -4.00 -21.93
CA ALA A 34 12.72 -3.98 -21.20
C ALA A 34 12.57 -4.56 -19.77
N PRO A 35 12.45 -5.88 -19.60
CA PRO A 35 12.24 -6.52 -18.29
C PRO A 35 13.42 -6.35 -17.31
N ALA A 36 14.61 -5.95 -17.80
CA ALA A 36 15.73 -5.59 -16.95
C ALA A 36 15.52 -4.25 -16.19
N VAL A 37 14.61 -3.38 -16.68
CA VAL A 37 14.32 -2.06 -16.10
C VAL A 37 13.22 -2.16 -15.05
N LEU A 38 12.13 -2.87 -15.35
CA LEU A 38 10.99 -3.07 -14.44
C LEU A 38 10.26 -4.37 -14.77
N ASN A 39 9.52 -4.87 -13.79
CA ASN A 39 8.61 -5.99 -13.92
C ASN A 39 7.19 -5.57 -13.60
N VAL A 40 6.21 -6.24 -14.20
CA VAL A 40 4.78 -6.13 -13.87
C VAL A 40 4.25 -7.54 -13.62
N ASP A 41 3.57 -7.74 -12.50
CA ASP A 41 2.95 -9.02 -12.18
C ASP A 41 1.54 -9.16 -12.77
N ALA A 42 0.92 -10.34 -12.60
CA ALA A 42 -0.43 -10.61 -13.09
C ALA A 42 -1.54 -9.83 -12.35
N GLU A 43 -1.24 -9.21 -11.21
CA GLU A 43 -2.15 -8.30 -10.50
C GLU A 43 -2.00 -6.85 -10.99
N GLY A 44 -1.11 -6.58 -11.95
CA GLY A 44 -0.81 -5.24 -12.44
C GLY A 44 0.09 -4.41 -11.52
N LEU A 45 0.81 -5.04 -10.58
CA LEU A 45 1.79 -4.34 -9.74
C LEU A 45 3.12 -4.21 -10.49
N VAL A 46 3.57 -2.97 -10.66
CA VAL A 46 4.87 -2.63 -11.26
C VAL A 46 5.92 -2.44 -10.17
N VAL A 47 7.07 -3.08 -10.36
CA VAL A 47 8.27 -3.01 -9.50
C VAL A 47 9.48 -2.68 -10.38
N PRO A 48 10.27 -1.63 -10.06
CA PRO A 48 11.48 -1.33 -10.80
C PRO A 48 12.61 -2.28 -10.38
N THR A 49 13.50 -2.58 -11.32
CA THR A 49 14.69 -3.41 -11.12
C THR A 49 15.97 -2.61 -11.39
N ALA A 50 15.95 -1.71 -12.37
CA ALA A 50 17.08 -0.85 -12.73
C ALA A 50 16.59 0.49 -13.27
N ASP A 51 17.50 1.45 -13.43
CA ASP A 51 17.23 2.73 -14.08
C ASP A 51 17.01 2.54 -15.58
N GLY A 52 16.06 3.28 -16.15
CA GLY A 52 15.77 3.18 -17.58
C GLY A 52 14.34 3.57 -17.90
N THR A 53 13.95 3.29 -19.15
CA THR A 53 12.57 3.45 -19.62
C THR A 53 12.10 2.14 -20.21
N ALA A 54 10.88 1.74 -19.89
CA ALA A 54 10.25 0.56 -20.42
C ALA A 54 8.79 0.85 -20.79
N THR A 55 8.31 0.18 -21.83
CA THR A 55 6.91 0.17 -22.24
C THR A 55 6.24 -1.08 -21.71
N ILE A 56 5.19 -0.89 -20.93
CA ILE A 56 4.28 -1.95 -20.51
C ILE A 56 3.15 -2.04 -21.53
N THR A 57 2.83 -3.24 -21.99
CA THR A 57 1.65 -3.52 -22.82
C THR A 57 0.66 -4.38 -22.04
N ALA A 58 -0.60 -3.95 -21.97
CA ALA A 58 -1.72 -4.72 -21.43
C ALA A 58 -2.56 -5.24 -22.59
N LYS A 59 -2.58 -6.56 -22.79
CA LYS A 59 -3.30 -7.21 -23.88
C LYS A 59 -4.50 -8.01 -23.36
N PRO A 60 -5.76 -7.61 -23.65
CA PRO A 60 -6.94 -8.41 -23.33
C PRO A 60 -7.08 -9.62 -24.26
N ALA A 61 -7.94 -10.57 -23.89
CA ALA A 61 -8.28 -11.72 -24.74
C ALA A 61 -8.96 -11.31 -26.07
N SER A 62 -9.73 -10.22 -26.04
CA SER A 62 -10.36 -9.60 -27.20
C SER A 62 -10.36 -8.08 -27.07
N GLY A 63 -10.34 -7.37 -28.20
CA GLY A 63 -10.25 -5.91 -28.23
C GLY A 63 -8.82 -5.38 -28.39
N GLU A 64 -8.67 -4.09 -28.14
CA GLU A 64 -7.40 -3.36 -28.33
C GLU A 64 -6.47 -3.52 -27.13
N SER A 65 -5.16 -3.50 -27.39
CA SER A 65 -4.15 -3.43 -26.32
C SER A 65 -3.90 -1.98 -25.92
N ALA A 66 -3.54 -1.76 -24.66
CA ALA A 66 -3.10 -0.48 -24.14
C ALA A 66 -1.60 -0.52 -23.84
N THR A 67 -0.91 0.61 -24.00
CA THR A 67 0.51 0.75 -23.65
C THR A 67 0.73 1.89 -22.65
N LEU A 68 1.72 1.73 -21.78
CA LEU A 68 2.15 2.73 -20.82
C LEU A 68 3.67 2.76 -20.77
N VAL A 69 4.27 3.93 -21.02
CA VAL A 69 5.71 4.14 -20.88
C VAL A 69 6.00 4.60 -19.45
N LEU A 70 6.94 3.93 -18.79
CA LEU A 70 7.41 4.28 -17.45
C LEU A 70 8.93 4.44 -17.43
N THR A 71 9.38 5.50 -16.77
CA THR A 71 10.81 5.74 -16.49
C THR A 71 11.09 5.47 -15.02
N THR A 72 12.17 4.76 -14.75
CA THR A 72 12.70 4.44 -13.42
C THR A 72 14.05 5.13 -13.23
N SER A 73 14.32 5.61 -12.03
CA SER A 73 15.59 6.26 -11.70
C SER A 73 15.98 6.01 -10.24
N ARG A 74 17.28 6.13 -9.95
CA ARG A 74 17.84 5.99 -8.59
C ARG A 74 17.58 4.60 -7.98
N CYS A 75 17.39 3.58 -8.80
CA CYS A 75 17.16 2.20 -8.36
C CYS A 75 18.40 1.59 -7.70
N ALA A 76 19.60 2.03 -8.07
CA ALA A 76 20.84 1.62 -7.43
C ALA A 76 21.15 2.39 -6.12
N GLU A 77 20.38 3.43 -5.80
CA GLU A 77 20.62 4.25 -4.60
C GLU A 77 19.87 3.68 -3.39
N GLU A 78 20.57 3.64 -2.25
CA GLU A 78 19.94 3.34 -0.96
C GLU A 78 19.30 4.61 -0.38
N LEU A 79 18.12 4.96 -0.90
CA LEU A 79 17.35 6.10 -0.39
C LEU A 79 16.96 5.89 1.08
N PRO A 80 17.14 6.90 1.97
CA PRO A 80 16.68 6.80 3.35
C PRO A 80 15.19 6.52 3.43
N VAL A 81 14.79 5.55 4.26
CA VAL A 81 13.38 5.32 4.59
C VAL A 81 12.92 6.40 5.55
N ASN A 82 11.81 7.07 5.25
CA ASN A 82 11.20 8.01 6.18
C ASN A 82 10.21 7.27 7.09
N PHE A 83 10.41 7.35 8.39
CA PHE A 83 9.63 6.59 9.38
C PHE A 83 8.15 6.95 9.33
N GLU A 84 7.82 8.24 9.32
CA GLU A 84 6.45 8.71 9.28
C GLU A 84 5.76 8.31 7.97
N ASN A 85 6.40 8.56 6.83
CA ASN A 85 5.87 8.36 5.48
C ASN A 85 5.79 6.90 5.04
N GLU A 86 6.62 6.01 5.60
CA GLU A 86 6.77 4.65 5.07
C GLU A 86 6.57 3.55 6.11
N ILE A 87 6.91 3.79 7.39
CA ILE A 87 6.84 2.76 8.44
C ILE A 87 5.53 2.85 9.20
N VAL A 88 5.13 4.04 9.67
CA VAL A 88 3.86 4.23 10.39
C VAL A 88 2.63 3.71 9.62
N PRO A 89 2.50 3.91 8.29
CA PRO A 89 1.34 3.42 7.54
C PRO A 89 1.21 1.90 7.54
N ILE A 90 2.31 1.16 7.66
CA ILE A 90 2.28 -0.30 7.76
C ILE A 90 1.52 -0.72 9.01
N PHE A 91 1.77 -0.07 10.16
CA PHE A 91 1.09 -0.42 11.40
C PHE A 91 -0.42 -0.18 11.32
N THR A 92 -0.83 0.90 10.65
CA THR A 92 -2.25 1.21 10.42
C THR A 92 -2.89 0.19 9.49
N LYS A 93 -2.26 -0.12 8.35
CA LYS A 93 -2.77 -1.11 7.40
C LYS A 93 -2.94 -2.49 8.05
N LEU A 94 -1.98 -2.91 8.88
CA LEU A 94 -1.99 -4.21 9.53
C LEU A 94 -2.85 -4.25 10.81
N GLY A 95 -3.38 -3.10 11.23
CA GLY A 95 -4.18 -2.95 12.44
C GLY A 95 -3.38 -3.05 13.75
N CYS A 96 -2.05 -2.98 13.69
CA CYS A 96 -1.17 -3.07 14.85
C CYS A 96 -1.41 -1.92 15.84
N ASN A 97 -1.62 -0.71 15.30
CA ASN A 97 -1.86 0.52 16.08
C ASN A 97 -3.36 0.86 16.20
N ALA A 98 -4.25 -0.12 16.03
CA ALA A 98 -5.67 0.04 16.31
C ALA A 98 -5.95 -0.04 17.82
N GLY A 99 -7.07 0.55 18.28
CA GLY A 99 -7.45 0.55 19.69
C GLY A 99 -7.68 -0.84 20.30
N GLY A 100 -7.94 -1.86 19.48
CA GLY A 100 -8.02 -3.26 19.92
C GLY A 100 -6.66 -3.93 20.17
N CYS A 101 -5.54 -3.28 19.83
CA CYS A 101 -4.20 -3.85 19.89
C CYS A 101 -3.21 -2.91 20.61
N HIS A 102 -2.11 -2.51 19.96
CA HIS A 102 -1.09 -1.63 20.56
C HIS A 102 -1.47 -0.15 20.54
N GLY A 103 -2.55 0.23 19.84
CA GLY A 103 -3.03 1.61 19.69
C GLY A 103 -3.85 2.16 20.85
N LYS A 104 -4.11 1.37 21.90
CA LYS A 104 -4.84 1.83 23.10
C LYS A 104 -3.92 2.60 24.04
N ALA A 105 -4.51 3.43 24.90
CA ALA A 105 -3.77 4.36 25.77
C ALA A 105 -2.62 3.71 26.56
N ASP A 106 -2.86 2.51 27.13
CA ASP A 106 -1.89 1.76 27.93
C ASP A 106 -1.01 0.81 27.10
N GLY A 107 -1.17 0.78 25.77
CA GLY A 107 -0.54 -0.22 24.90
C GLY A 107 -0.99 -1.65 25.23
N GLN A 108 -0.25 -2.64 24.73
CA GLN A 108 -0.51 -4.05 25.01
C GLN A 108 0.80 -4.79 25.33
N ASN A 109 0.80 -5.51 26.46
CA ASN A 109 1.94 -6.30 26.95
C ASN A 109 3.26 -5.51 27.03
N GLY A 110 3.18 -4.25 27.49
CA GLY A 110 4.34 -3.37 27.62
C GLY A 110 4.84 -2.80 26.29
N PHE A 111 4.03 -2.78 25.22
CA PHE A 111 4.37 -2.08 23.99
C PHE A 111 3.18 -1.24 23.49
N LYS A 112 3.47 0.00 23.14
CA LYS A 112 2.49 0.99 22.70
C LYS A 112 2.84 1.53 21.32
N LEU A 113 1.79 1.78 20.55
CA LEU A 113 1.80 2.64 19.38
C LEU A 113 0.70 3.70 19.57
N SER A 114 0.87 4.87 19.01
CA SER A 114 -0.15 5.90 18.90
C SER A 114 -1.31 5.38 18.06
N LEU A 115 -2.54 5.70 18.48
CA LEU A 115 -3.74 5.26 17.77
C LEU A 115 -3.65 5.68 16.30
N LEU A 116 -3.76 4.74 15.36
CA LEU A 116 -3.72 5.00 13.91
C LEU A 116 -2.51 5.81 13.40
N GLY A 117 -1.45 5.94 14.20
CA GLY A 117 -0.24 6.70 13.84
C GLY A 117 -0.36 8.21 14.06
N PHE A 118 -1.26 8.68 14.95
CA PHE A 118 -1.44 10.11 15.24
C PHE A 118 -0.20 10.82 15.82
N TYR A 119 0.70 10.09 16.47
CA TYR A 119 1.93 10.65 17.05
C TYR A 119 3.17 9.85 16.63
N PRO A 120 3.64 10.02 15.37
CA PRO A 120 4.79 9.27 14.83
C PRO A 120 6.07 9.40 15.65
N LYS A 121 6.31 10.55 16.29
CA LYS A 121 7.49 10.74 17.13
C LYS A 121 7.46 9.85 18.39
N GLU A 122 6.30 9.73 19.02
CA GLU A 122 6.10 8.85 20.18
C GLU A 122 6.23 7.37 19.74
N ASP A 123 5.64 7.01 18.60
CA ASP A 123 5.78 5.68 17.99
C ASP A 123 7.25 5.28 17.81
N TYR A 124 8.05 6.21 17.28
CA TYR A 124 9.47 6.02 17.08
C TYR A 124 10.20 5.81 18.41
N GLU A 125 9.90 6.59 19.44
CA GLU A 125 10.50 6.44 20.76
C GLU A 125 10.17 5.08 21.41
N TYR A 126 8.92 4.63 21.34
CA TYR A 126 8.49 3.32 21.84
C TYR A 126 9.15 2.16 21.09
N LEU A 127 9.34 2.29 19.77
CA LEU A 127 9.96 1.27 18.94
C LEU A 127 11.48 1.20 19.13
N VAL A 128 12.15 2.35 19.12
CA VAL A 128 13.61 2.42 18.99
C VAL A 128 14.32 2.49 20.35
N TYR A 129 13.75 3.18 21.35
CA TYR A 129 14.46 3.48 22.59
C TYR A 129 13.90 2.78 23.83
N GLU A 130 12.58 2.64 23.94
CA GLU A 130 11.95 2.05 25.12
C GLU A 130 12.43 0.61 25.37
N ASP A 131 12.47 0.21 26.65
CA ASP A 131 13.03 -1.07 27.11
C ASP A 131 14.43 -1.38 26.54
N ARG A 132 15.28 -0.33 26.45
CA ARG A 132 16.65 -0.43 25.95
C ARG A 132 16.72 -0.93 24.50
N GLY A 133 15.74 -0.53 23.67
CA GLY A 133 15.72 -0.82 22.24
C GLY A 133 15.43 -2.28 21.87
N ARG A 134 14.88 -3.08 22.79
CA ARG A 134 14.68 -4.54 22.60
C ARG A 134 13.83 -4.97 21.39
N ARG A 135 13.14 -4.03 20.74
CA ARG A 135 12.17 -4.30 19.66
C ARG A 135 12.84 -4.36 18.29
N VAL A 136 13.97 -3.68 18.13
CA VAL A 136 14.76 -3.61 16.91
C VAL A 136 16.15 -4.18 17.16
N PHE A 137 16.66 -4.96 16.22
CA PHE A 137 18.00 -5.55 16.29
C PHE A 137 18.76 -5.23 15.00
N PRO A 138 19.49 -4.10 14.95
CA PRO A 138 20.12 -3.62 13.71
C PRO A 138 21.14 -4.59 13.10
N ALA A 139 21.81 -5.38 13.93
CA ALA A 139 22.82 -6.35 13.48
C ALA A 139 22.21 -7.53 12.71
N ASP A 140 20.94 -7.86 12.97
CA ASP A 140 20.17 -8.85 12.21
C ASP A 140 18.70 -8.40 12.18
N PRO A 141 18.32 -7.56 11.20
CA PRO A 141 17.00 -6.96 11.14
C PRO A 141 15.87 -7.97 11.27
N ASP A 142 15.97 -9.12 10.59
CA ASP A 142 14.94 -10.16 10.59
C ASP A 142 14.73 -10.76 11.98
N PHE A 143 15.74 -10.74 12.87
CA PHE A 143 15.62 -11.19 14.26
C PHE A 143 14.93 -10.18 15.19
N SER A 144 14.62 -8.98 14.71
CA SER A 144 13.90 -7.95 15.48
C SER A 144 12.53 -8.43 15.92
N LEU A 145 12.16 -8.21 17.18
CA LEU A 145 10.80 -8.52 17.68
C LEU A 145 9.72 -7.82 16.83
N LEU A 146 10.03 -6.63 16.30
CA LEU A 146 9.17 -5.87 15.40
C LEU A 146 8.80 -6.64 14.11
N LEU A 147 9.63 -7.58 13.66
CA LEU A 147 9.34 -8.46 12.52
C LEU A 147 8.83 -9.83 12.99
N GLN A 148 9.55 -10.44 13.94
CA GLN A 148 9.30 -11.80 14.42
C GLN A 148 7.90 -12.02 15.01
N LYS A 149 7.38 -11.04 15.76
CA LYS A 149 6.04 -11.11 16.37
C LYS A 149 4.93 -10.99 15.33
N PRO A 150 4.80 -9.90 14.55
CA PRO A 150 3.78 -9.82 13.51
C PRO A 150 3.96 -10.85 12.39
N GLY A 151 5.16 -11.38 12.17
CA GLY A 151 5.43 -12.55 11.32
C GLY A 151 4.88 -13.87 11.87
N ASN A 152 4.52 -13.90 13.15
CA ASN A 152 4.16 -15.08 13.93
C ASN A 152 5.23 -16.18 13.92
N ILE A 153 6.51 -15.78 13.77
CA ILE A 153 7.66 -16.66 14.00
C ILE A 153 7.85 -16.84 15.52
N LEU A 154 7.62 -15.76 16.28
CA LEU A 154 7.44 -15.80 17.72
C LEU A 154 5.96 -15.60 18.09
N PRO A 155 5.45 -16.23 19.17
CA PRO A 155 4.05 -16.05 19.59
C PRO A 155 3.70 -14.58 19.84
N HIS A 156 2.71 -14.06 19.11
CA HIS A 156 2.32 -12.65 19.16
C HIS A 156 1.00 -12.39 19.91
N GLY A 157 0.14 -13.40 20.06
CA GLY A 157 -1.20 -13.26 20.66
C GLY A 157 -2.20 -12.56 19.72
N GLY A 158 -1.76 -11.58 18.92
CA GLY A 158 -2.55 -10.94 17.87
C GLY A 158 -2.60 -11.68 16.54
N GLY A 159 -2.02 -12.89 16.46
CA GLY A 159 -1.86 -13.68 15.25
C GLY A 159 -0.81 -13.14 14.26
N GLN A 160 -0.74 -13.76 13.09
CA GLN A 160 0.09 -13.29 11.98
C GLN A 160 -0.54 -12.04 11.35
N ARG A 161 0.28 -11.00 11.16
CA ARG A 161 -0.10 -9.71 10.57
C ARG A 161 0.63 -9.44 9.26
N MET A 162 1.81 -10.01 9.08
CA MET A 162 2.56 -9.95 7.82
C MET A 162 3.36 -11.23 7.64
N SER A 163 3.89 -11.45 6.43
CA SER A 163 4.69 -12.63 6.10
C SER A 163 6.14 -12.24 5.79
N PRO A 164 7.13 -13.09 6.11
CA PRO A 164 8.49 -12.91 5.59
C PRO A 164 8.49 -12.74 4.06
N GLY A 165 9.30 -11.81 3.55
CA GLY A 165 9.35 -11.46 2.13
C GLY A 165 8.18 -10.64 1.59
N SER A 166 7.18 -10.30 2.43
CA SER A 166 6.18 -9.29 2.05
C SER A 166 6.81 -7.91 1.93
N TYR A 167 6.17 -7.01 1.19
CA TYR A 167 6.68 -5.64 1.02
C TYR A 167 6.84 -4.91 2.36
N GLU A 168 5.88 -5.07 3.26
CA GLU A 168 5.87 -4.49 4.60
C GLU A 168 7.03 -5.02 5.45
N TRP A 169 7.31 -6.33 5.36
CA TRP A 169 8.45 -6.96 6.02
C TRP A 169 9.77 -6.37 5.52
N GLU A 170 9.97 -6.36 4.20
CA GLU A 170 11.20 -5.87 3.58
C GLU A 170 11.44 -4.39 3.86
N LEU A 171 10.37 -3.57 3.90
CA LEU A 171 10.48 -2.14 4.17
C LEU A 171 10.88 -1.87 5.63
N ILE A 172 10.29 -2.59 6.59
CA ILE A 172 10.69 -2.50 8.00
C ILE A 172 12.12 -3.01 8.18
N ALA A 173 12.48 -4.17 7.61
CA ALA A 173 13.82 -4.73 7.69
C ALA A 173 14.87 -3.77 7.10
N ARG A 174 14.56 -3.13 5.97
CA ARG A 174 15.40 -2.08 5.38
C ARG A 174 15.57 -0.88 6.29
N TRP A 175 14.48 -0.37 6.86
CA TRP A 175 14.54 0.75 7.80
C TRP A 175 15.44 0.44 9.00
N ILE A 176 15.34 -0.76 9.57
CA ILE A 176 16.22 -1.23 10.65
C ILE A 176 17.67 -1.30 10.17
N ARG A 177 17.92 -1.85 8.98
CA ARG A 177 19.27 -1.96 8.38
C ARG A 177 19.93 -0.60 8.16
N GLN A 178 19.15 0.43 7.86
CA GLN A 178 19.61 1.81 7.69
C GLN A 178 19.90 2.53 9.02
N GLY A 179 19.75 1.85 10.15
CA GLY A 179 19.92 2.45 11.48
C GLY A 179 18.68 3.19 11.97
N MET A 180 17.50 2.79 11.49
CA MET A 180 16.20 3.35 11.87
C MET A 180 16.10 4.86 11.68
N PRO A 181 16.40 5.45 10.50
CA PRO A 181 16.24 6.88 10.31
C PRO A 181 14.79 7.33 10.58
N TYR A 182 14.61 8.44 11.31
CA TYR A 182 13.28 9.04 11.49
C TYR A 182 12.81 9.75 10.21
N GLY A 183 13.68 10.57 9.63
CA GLY A 183 13.36 11.51 8.56
C GLY A 183 13.96 12.88 8.88
N ALA A 184 14.01 13.78 7.89
CA ALA A 184 14.43 15.16 8.07
C ALA A 184 13.21 16.09 8.24
N GLU A 185 13.37 17.24 8.90
CA GLU A 185 12.32 18.27 8.99
C GLU A 185 11.92 18.83 7.63
N THR A 186 12.80 18.71 6.63
CA THR A 186 12.56 19.11 5.24
C THR A 186 11.92 18.02 4.38
N ASP A 187 11.73 16.82 4.93
CA ASP A 187 11.09 15.74 4.17
C ASP A 187 9.63 16.11 3.89
N PRO A 188 9.11 15.72 2.71
CA PRO A 188 7.79 16.14 2.29
C PRO A 188 6.70 15.46 3.12
N THR A 189 5.68 16.22 3.49
CA THR A 189 4.54 15.75 4.30
C THR A 189 3.36 15.43 3.39
N LEU A 190 2.55 14.44 3.77
CA LEU A 190 1.33 14.11 3.03
C LEU A 190 0.33 15.27 3.04
N GLU A 191 -0.17 15.65 1.88
CA GLU A 191 -1.24 16.65 1.76
C GLU A 191 -2.61 16.02 1.51
N ARG A 192 -2.67 15.01 0.64
CA ARG A 192 -3.91 14.30 0.31
C ARG A 192 -3.65 12.93 -0.31
N ILE A 193 -4.70 12.12 -0.36
CA ILE A 193 -4.75 10.91 -1.18
C ILE A 193 -5.87 10.99 -2.23
N GLU A 194 -5.70 10.23 -3.29
CA GLU A 194 -6.64 10.13 -4.39
C GLU A 194 -6.85 8.65 -4.76
N SER A 195 -8.11 8.24 -4.89
CA SER A 195 -8.45 6.91 -5.40
C SER A 195 -8.75 6.99 -6.89
N ILE A 196 -8.16 6.07 -7.66
CA ILE A 196 -8.31 5.98 -9.11
C ILE A 196 -8.83 4.58 -9.46
N PRO A 197 -10.00 4.47 -10.12
CA PRO A 197 -10.97 5.56 -10.34
C PRO A 197 -11.59 6.05 -9.02
N ALA A 198 -12.09 7.30 -9.01
CA ALA A 198 -12.85 7.84 -7.87
C ALA A 198 -14.32 7.38 -7.87
N VAL A 199 -14.89 7.12 -9.05
CA VAL A 199 -16.27 6.65 -9.22
C VAL A 199 -16.37 5.66 -10.38
N ARG A 200 -17.25 4.67 -10.25
CA ARG A 200 -17.55 3.70 -11.30
C ARG A 200 -19.01 3.23 -11.24
N GLU A 201 -19.65 3.15 -12.40
CA GLU A 201 -20.86 2.33 -12.57
C GLU A 201 -20.46 0.87 -12.70
N MET A 202 -21.01 0.00 -11.85
CA MET A 202 -20.58 -1.39 -11.72
C MET A 202 -21.76 -2.35 -11.74
N ASN A 203 -21.60 -3.47 -12.44
CA ASN A 203 -22.59 -4.55 -12.43
C ASN A 203 -22.47 -5.39 -11.16
N PHE A 204 -23.53 -6.13 -10.83
CA PHE A 204 -23.46 -7.19 -9.82
C PHE A 204 -22.32 -8.16 -10.09
N LYS A 205 -21.69 -8.64 -9.01
CA LYS A 205 -20.55 -9.57 -9.04
C LYS A 205 -19.32 -9.10 -9.81
N SER A 206 -19.30 -7.85 -10.29
CA SER A 206 -18.14 -7.27 -10.95
C SER A 206 -17.08 -6.82 -9.94
N LYS A 207 -15.86 -6.62 -10.42
CA LYS A 207 -14.71 -6.23 -9.60
C LYS A 207 -14.08 -4.95 -10.14
N GLN A 208 -13.45 -4.18 -9.26
CA GLN A 208 -12.67 -2.99 -9.61
C GLN A 208 -11.38 -2.99 -8.80
N GLN A 209 -10.24 -2.95 -9.47
CA GLN A 209 -8.97 -2.61 -8.83
C GLN A 209 -8.92 -1.09 -8.62
N LEU A 210 -8.46 -0.65 -7.46
CA LEU A 210 -8.15 0.76 -7.20
C LEU A 210 -6.64 0.97 -7.21
N ALA A 211 -6.21 2.14 -7.65
CA ALA A 211 -4.90 2.68 -7.34
C ALA A 211 -5.10 3.86 -6.38
N VAL A 212 -4.28 3.96 -5.34
CA VAL A 212 -4.32 5.06 -4.37
C VAL A 212 -3.03 5.86 -4.47
N ILE A 213 -3.15 7.13 -4.84
CA ILE A 213 -2.01 8.03 -5.04
C ILE A 213 -1.96 9.03 -3.90
N ALA A 214 -0.87 9.01 -3.15
CA ALA A 214 -0.52 10.04 -2.17
C ALA A 214 0.17 11.21 -2.88
N HIS A 215 -0.22 12.43 -2.51
CA HIS A 215 0.36 13.69 -2.98
C HIS A 215 1.00 14.39 -1.79
N TYR A 216 2.27 14.77 -1.94
CA TYR A 216 3.07 15.36 -0.86
C TYR A 216 3.40 16.83 -1.13
N SER A 217 3.81 17.54 -0.08
CA SER A 217 4.05 18.99 -0.05
C SER A 217 5.15 19.51 -0.98
N ASP A 218 6.01 18.64 -1.49
CA ASP A 218 7.02 18.97 -2.51
C ASP A 218 6.51 18.76 -3.95
N GLY A 219 5.23 18.43 -4.11
CA GLY A 219 4.61 18.09 -5.39
C GLY A 219 4.90 16.67 -5.87
N SER A 220 5.67 15.88 -5.12
CA SER A 220 5.90 14.48 -5.44
C SER A 220 4.63 13.65 -5.19
N THR A 221 4.55 12.50 -5.86
CA THR A 221 3.47 11.54 -5.68
C THR A 221 4.00 10.14 -5.47
N ARG A 222 3.29 9.34 -4.68
CA ARG A 222 3.60 7.93 -4.44
C ARG A 222 2.35 7.09 -4.58
N ASP A 223 2.50 5.92 -5.19
CA ASP A 223 1.47 4.90 -5.10
C ASP A 223 1.51 4.28 -3.70
N VAL A 224 0.38 4.40 -3.00
CA VAL A 224 0.17 3.88 -1.66
C VAL A 224 -0.95 2.84 -1.64
N THR A 225 -1.31 2.27 -2.80
CA THR A 225 -2.39 1.28 -2.93
C THR A 225 -2.22 0.12 -1.94
N ARG A 226 -0.98 -0.37 -1.81
CA ARG A 226 -0.62 -1.45 -0.89
C ARG A 226 -0.26 -0.96 0.51
N LEU A 227 -0.38 0.33 0.83
CA LEU A 227 -0.21 0.85 2.19
C LEU A 227 -1.50 1.45 2.76
N ALA A 228 -2.49 1.72 1.90
CA ALA A 228 -3.80 2.19 2.31
C ALA A 228 -4.66 1.06 2.92
N SER A 229 -5.62 1.46 3.73
CA SER A 229 -6.71 0.60 4.19
C SER A 229 -8.01 0.96 3.47
N TYR A 230 -8.89 -0.04 3.32
CA TYR A 230 -10.13 0.05 2.55
C TYR A 230 -11.29 -0.50 3.37
N GLU A 231 -12.38 0.25 3.46
CA GLU A 231 -13.56 -0.13 4.23
C GLU A 231 -14.83 0.28 3.48
N ALA A 232 -15.70 -0.69 3.19
CA ALA A 232 -17.02 -0.41 2.65
C ALA A 232 -17.95 0.13 3.75
N ASN A 233 -18.73 1.18 3.45
CA ASN A 233 -19.77 1.65 4.38
C ASN A 233 -20.94 0.65 4.51
N HIS A 234 -21.17 -0.17 3.49
CA HIS A 234 -22.13 -1.27 3.50
C HIS A 234 -21.49 -2.55 2.96
N SER A 235 -21.00 -3.42 3.86
CA SER A 235 -20.31 -4.67 3.48
C SER A 235 -21.21 -5.68 2.77
N GLU A 236 -22.53 -5.55 2.87
CA GLU A 236 -23.49 -6.37 2.14
C GLU A 236 -23.59 -5.97 0.65
N MET A 237 -23.21 -4.74 0.29
CA MET A 237 -23.23 -4.24 -1.09
C MET A 237 -21.88 -4.41 -1.79
N ALA A 238 -20.78 -4.22 -1.06
CA ALA A 238 -19.44 -4.37 -1.60
C ALA A 238 -18.43 -4.83 -0.55
N LEU A 239 -17.49 -5.65 -1.02
CA LEU A 239 -16.33 -6.10 -0.25
C LEU A 239 -15.06 -5.43 -0.80
N SER A 240 -14.14 -5.09 0.10
CA SER A 240 -12.81 -4.58 -0.24
C SER A 240 -11.73 -5.46 0.38
N ASN A 241 -10.58 -5.58 -0.28
CA ASN A 241 -9.42 -6.29 0.27
C ASN A 241 -8.21 -5.35 0.48
N ALA A 242 -7.19 -5.86 1.16
CA ALA A 242 -5.96 -5.11 1.49
C ALA A 242 -5.07 -4.76 0.28
N LYS A 243 -5.43 -5.20 -0.93
CA LYS A 243 -4.76 -4.86 -2.20
C LYS A 243 -5.52 -3.80 -2.99
N GLY A 244 -6.61 -3.25 -2.44
CA GLY A 244 -7.43 -2.24 -3.12
C GLY A 244 -8.38 -2.81 -4.17
N ARG A 245 -8.70 -4.12 -4.11
CA ARG A 245 -9.68 -4.73 -5.02
C ARG A 245 -11.07 -4.72 -4.37
N ILE A 246 -12.02 -4.14 -5.08
CA ILE A 246 -13.43 -4.05 -4.70
C ILE A 246 -14.22 -5.12 -5.46
N THR A 247 -15.16 -5.77 -4.79
CA THR A 247 -16.12 -6.72 -5.38
C THR A 247 -17.52 -6.26 -5.03
N ILE A 248 -18.38 -6.11 -6.03
CA ILE A 248 -19.79 -5.76 -5.85
C ILE A 248 -20.61 -7.03 -5.63
N GLU A 249 -21.52 -6.99 -4.68
CA GLU A 249 -22.46 -8.08 -4.38
C GLU A 249 -23.74 -7.96 -5.22
N ASP A 250 -24.91 -8.28 -4.66
CA ASP A 250 -26.19 -8.40 -5.40
C ASP A 250 -27.23 -7.34 -4.98
N ILE A 251 -26.79 -6.28 -4.30
CA ILE A 251 -27.67 -5.22 -3.80
C ILE A 251 -27.46 -3.96 -4.65
N PRO A 252 -28.51 -3.43 -5.32
CA PRO A 252 -28.41 -2.21 -6.11
C PRO A 252 -28.28 -0.97 -5.20
N GLY A 253 -27.83 0.14 -5.79
CA GLY A 253 -27.69 1.43 -5.12
C GLY A 253 -26.26 1.99 -5.16
N GLU A 254 -25.94 2.88 -4.23
CA GLU A 254 -24.63 3.52 -4.15
C GLU A 254 -23.89 3.05 -2.89
N VAL A 255 -22.65 2.56 -3.07
CA VAL A 255 -21.78 2.14 -1.98
C VAL A 255 -20.45 2.90 -2.03
N ALA A 256 -19.99 3.34 -0.88
CA ALA A 256 -18.74 4.08 -0.72
C ALA A 256 -17.69 3.17 -0.07
N ILE A 257 -16.50 3.15 -0.65
CA ILE A 257 -15.31 2.54 -0.07
C ILE A 257 -14.44 3.68 0.46
N MET A 258 -14.34 3.76 1.79
CA MET A 258 -13.43 4.67 2.45
C MET A 258 -12.00 4.15 2.33
N VAL A 259 -11.12 5.00 1.79
CA VAL A 259 -9.69 4.73 1.65
C VAL A 259 -8.96 5.59 2.66
N ARG A 260 -8.09 5.01 3.51
CA ARG A 260 -7.32 5.77 4.51
C ARG A 260 -5.83 5.51 4.39
N PHE A 261 -5.04 6.58 4.55
CA PHE A 261 -3.58 6.54 4.60
C PHE A 261 -3.07 7.77 5.38
N GLN A 262 -2.30 7.56 6.45
CA GLN A 262 -1.74 8.62 7.32
C GLN A 262 -2.74 9.73 7.71
N GLY A 263 -3.90 9.35 8.25
CA GLY A 263 -4.93 10.32 8.64
C GLY A 263 -5.69 10.98 7.47
N SER A 264 -5.18 10.91 6.24
CA SER A 264 -5.91 11.33 5.05
C SER A 264 -6.97 10.31 4.66
N VAL A 265 -8.09 10.83 4.15
CA VAL A 265 -9.24 10.02 3.71
C VAL A 265 -9.54 10.35 2.25
N GLY A 266 -9.66 9.31 1.44
CA GLY A 266 -10.20 9.33 0.09
C GLY A 266 -11.44 8.44 0.01
N VAL A 267 -12.21 8.57 -1.07
CA VAL A 267 -13.41 7.75 -1.27
C VAL A 267 -13.43 7.26 -2.71
N PHE A 268 -13.65 5.95 -2.87
CA PHE A 268 -14.15 5.39 -4.12
C PHE A 268 -15.66 5.14 -4.00
N ARG A 269 -16.40 5.38 -5.08
CA ARG A 269 -17.85 5.24 -5.12
C ARG A 269 -18.30 4.33 -6.24
N ALA A 270 -19.00 3.26 -5.89
CA ALA A 270 -19.63 2.38 -6.86
C ALA A 270 -21.13 2.69 -6.95
N VAL A 271 -21.60 2.91 -8.18
CA VAL A 271 -23.02 3.04 -8.51
C VAL A 271 -23.45 1.73 -9.16
N ILE A 272 -24.39 1.04 -8.52
CA ILE A 272 -24.83 -0.30 -8.89
C ILE A 272 -26.29 -0.17 -9.39
N PRO A 273 -26.54 -0.38 -10.70
CA PRO A 273 -27.87 -0.23 -11.29
C PRO A 273 -28.94 -1.16 -10.69
#